data_AF-A0A118HLD0-F1
#
_entry.id   AF-A0A118HLD0-F1
#
_cell.length_a   1.000
_cell.length_b   1.000
_cell.length_c   1.000
_cell.angle_alpha   90.00
_cell.angle_beta   90.00
_cell.angle_gamma   90.00
#
_symmetry.space_group_name_H-M   'P 1'
#
loop_
_entity.id
_entity.type
_entity.pdbx_description
1 polymer ?
#
loop_
_entity_poly.entity_id
_entity_poly.type
_entity_poly.pdbx_seq_one_letter_code
_entity_poly.pdbx_strand_id
1 'polypeptide(L)'
;MNPQFRWTQLLPLAAVAALAGITWWLLQATLPPPSDSAAQQKQHTPDYFADNFSVTELDQSGTTQYRLTAAKLIHYEDTESSDLTTPAMRAFQPGKPVVTTTAKRGTVNGDVSIVDLYDDARILRAAGGGDPQMQADSQHFRIFVNDDVIQTEKPVKLQRGLSLVNATDGMKYNNVTRVIELYGNVRGTIAASDASGGSKGQPK
;
A
#
# COMPACT_ATOMS: atom_id res chain seq x y z
N MET A 1 83.81 4.48 7.16
CA MET A 1 82.68 5.13 7.85
C MET A 1 81.74 4.02 8.34
N ASN A 2 81.85 3.63 9.60
CA ASN A 2 80.89 2.68 10.20
C ASN A 2 79.62 3.45 10.54
N PRO A 3 78.46 3.15 9.93
CA PRO A 3 77.21 3.76 10.36
C PRO A 3 76.92 3.29 11.79
N GLN A 4 77.02 4.21 12.75
CA GLN A 4 76.59 3.96 14.12
C GLN A 4 75.07 3.78 14.08
N PHE A 5 74.59 2.55 14.20
CA PHE A 5 73.17 2.23 14.21
C PHE A 5 72.53 2.87 15.45
N ARG A 6 71.80 3.97 15.26
CA ARG A 6 71.14 4.67 16.36
C ARG A 6 69.82 3.96 16.61
N TRP A 7 69.73 3.23 17.71
CA TRP A 7 68.51 2.51 18.15
C TRP A 7 67.27 3.40 18.20
N THR A 8 67.45 4.72 18.33
CA THR A 8 66.38 5.72 18.25
C THR A 8 65.72 5.81 16.86
N GLN A 9 66.34 5.29 15.80
CA GLN A 9 65.77 5.22 14.45
C GLN A 9 64.76 4.07 14.29
N LEU A 10 64.73 3.10 15.23
CA LEU A 10 63.77 1.98 15.23
C LEU A 10 62.44 2.31 15.92
N LEU A 11 62.41 3.35 16.75
CA LEU A 11 61.22 3.83 17.46
C LEU A 11 59.99 4.05 16.56
N PRO A 12 60.08 4.79 15.43
CA PRO A 12 58.92 4.96 14.56
C PRO A 12 58.46 3.64 13.93
N LEU A 13 59.39 2.73 13.61
CA LEU A 13 59.06 1.43 13.04
C LEU A 13 58.32 0.56 14.06
N ALA A 14 58.78 0.56 15.32
CA ALA A 14 58.13 -0.17 16.42
C ALA A 14 56.75 0.39 16.74
N ALA A 15 56.59 1.72 16.71
CA ALA A 15 55.29 2.37 16.92
C ALA A 15 54.29 2.00 15.81
N VAL A 16 54.72 2.00 14.54
CA VAL A 16 53.87 1.57 13.41
C VAL A 16 53.51 0.08 13.51
N ALA A 17 54.46 -0.79 13.88
CA ALA A 17 54.20 -2.21 14.06
C ALA A 17 53.20 -2.47 15.22
N ALA A 18 53.34 -1.75 16.33
CA ALA A 18 52.40 -1.82 17.44
C ALA A 18 51.01 -1.32 17.04
N LEU A 19 50.92 -0.20 16.31
CA LEU A 19 49.65 0.33 15.81
C LEU A 19 48.98 -0.66 14.84
N ALA A 20 49.73 -1.24 13.91
CA ALA A 20 49.23 -2.23 12.98
C ALA A 20 48.74 -3.50 13.70
N GLY A 21 49.48 -3.97 14.71
CA GLY A 21 49.09 -5.11 15.54
C GLY A 21 47.82 -4.85 16.34
N ILE A 22 47.70 -3.68 16.98
CA ILE A 22 46.49 -3.28 17.71
C ILE A 22 45.31 -3.14 16.76
N THR A 23 45.50 -2.53 15.59
CA THR A 23 44.44 -2.36 14.58
C THR A 23 43.97 -3.71 14.05
N TRP A 24 44.90 -4.61 13.75
CA TRP A 24 44.58 -5.97 13.31
C TRP A 24 43.86 -6.76 14.41
N TRP A 25 44.34 -6.68 15.65
CA TRP A 25 43.67 -7.32 16.78
C TRP A 25 42.25 -6.78 16.98
N LEU A 26 42.06 -5.46 16.90
CA LEU A 26 40.75 -4.84 17.03
C LEU A 26 39.81 -5.26 15.89
N LEU A 27 40.31 -5.35 14.66
CA LEU A 27 39.56 -5.89 13.53
C LEU A 27 39.09 -7.32 13.84
N GLN A 28 39.97 -8.20 14.30
CA GLN A 28 39.62 -9.57 14.67
C GLN A 28 38.66 -9.66 15.86
N ALA A 29 38.79 -8.76 16.85
CA ALA A 29 37.92 -8.73 18.03
C ALA A 29 36.52 -8.16 17.74
N THR A 30 36.39 -7.31 16.71
CA THR A 30 35.13 -6.69 16.28
C THR A 30 34.48 -7.40 15.09
N LEU A 31 35.22 -8.28 14.40
CA LEU A 31 34.67 -9.14 13.37
C LEU A 31 33.55 -9.97 14.01
N PRO A 32 32.33 -9.92 13.46
CA PRO A 32 31.28 -10.83 13.86
C PRO A 32 31.83 -12.26 13.74
N PRO A 33 31.46 -13.19 14.66
CA PRO A 33 31.79 -14.60 14.45
C PRO A 33 31.39 -14.99 13.03
N PRO A 34 32.21 -15.78 12.31
CA PRO A 34 31.87 -16.21 10.96
C PRO A 34 30.46 -16.76 11.02
N SER A 35 29.56 -16.06 10.35
CA SER A 35 28.15 -16.36 10.44
C SER A 35 27.96 -17.73 9.82
N ASP A 36 27.72 -18.75 10.65
CA ASP A 36 27.02 -19.98 10.26
C ASP A 36 25.56 -19.69 9.85
N SER A 37 25.30 -18.47 9.39
CA SER A 37 24.07 -18.07 8.76
C SER A 37 24.10 -18.59 7.34
N ALA A 38 23.83 -19.89 7.20
CA ALA A 38 22.84 -20.26 6.19
C ALA A 38 21.70 -19.25 6.38
N ALA A 39 21.52 -18.34 5.41
CA ALA A 39 20.62 -17.20 5.51
C ALA A 39 19.38 -17.59 6.31
N GLN A 40 19.28 -17.11 7.55
CA GLN A 40 18.24 -17.58 8.44
C GLN A 40 16.93 -17.19 7.79
N GLN A 41 16.19 -18.19 7.32
CA GLN A 41 15.00 -17.97 6.53
C GLN A 41 14.07 -17.11 7.36
N LYS A 42 13.74 -15.91 6.84
CA LYS A 42 12.87 -14.97 7.55
C LYS A 42 11.59 -15.72 7.93
N GLN A 43 11.26 -15.68 9.21
CA GLN A 43 10.08 -16.37 9.72
C GLN A 43 8.86 -15.47 9.52
N HIS A 44 7.70 -16.09 9.31
CA HIS A 44 6.42 -15.35 9.27
C HIS A 44 5.97 -14.99 10.69
N THR A 45 6.72 -14.08 11.30
CA THR A 45 6.51 -13.60 12.66
C THR A 45 6.43 -12.09 12.64
N PRO A 46 5.48 -11.47 13.36
CA PRO A 46 5.39 -10.02 13.43
C PRO A 46 6.67 -9.37 13.97
N ASP A 47 7.19 -8.38 13.27
CA ASP A 47 8.34 -7.58 13.70
C ASP A 47 7.89 -6.24 14.31
N TYR A 48 6.81 -5.65 13.79
CA TYR A 48 6.13 -4.52 14.41
C TYR A 48 4.61 -4.54 14.22
N PHE A 49 3.92 -3.78 15.07
CA PHE A 49 2.48 -3.58 15.02
C PHE A 49 2.14 -2.14 15.39
N ALA A 50 0.97 -1.69 14.98
CA ALA A 50 0.42 -0.39 15.35
C ALA A 50 -1.08 -0.50 15.59
N ASP A 51 -1.58 0.15 16.63
CA ASP A 51 -3.00 0.33 16.87
C ASP A 51 -3.44 1.72 16.39
N ASN A 52 -4.66 1.84 15.89
CA ASN A 52 -5.21 3.08 15.30
C ASN A 52 -4.32 3.65 14.19
N PHE A 53 -3.86 2.77 13.31
CA PHE A 53 -2.98 3.11 12.19
C PHE A 53 -3.65 4.12 11.24
N SER A 54 -2.86 5.10 10.79
CA SER A 54 -3.27 6.07 9.76
C SER A 54 -2.06 6.53 8.97
N VAL A 55 -2.09 6.32 7.65
CA VAL A 55 -1.11 6.85 6.70
C VAL A 55 -1.82 7.73 5.68
N THR A 56 -1.18 8.83 5.28
CA THR A 56 -1.70 9.75 4.28
C THR A 56 -0.65 9.92 3.18
N GLU A 57 -1.08 9.70 1.95
CA GLU A 57 -0.28 9.95 0.76
C GLU A 57 -0.68 11.31 0.18
N LEU A 58 0.34 12.08 -0.20
CA LEU A 58 0.18 13.41 -0.78
C LEU A 58 0.62 13.37 -2.24
N ASP A 59 -0.06 14.14 -3.08
CA ASP A 59 0.39 14.37 -4.44
C ASP A 59 1.59 15.34 -4.49
N GLN A 60 2.11 15.60 -5.70
CA GLN A 60 3.23 16.52 -5.92
C GLN A 60 2.97 17.97 -5.47
N SER A 61 1.70 18.36 -5.30
CA SER A 61 1.31 19.68 -4.79
C SER A 61 1.25 19.74 -3.26
N GLY A 62 1.40 18.59 -2.59
CA GLY A 62 1.22 18.45 -1.14
C GLY A 62 -0.24 18.26 -0.72
N THR A 63 -1.16 18.06 -1.67
CA THR A 63 -2.58 17.81 -1.38
C THR A 63 -2.77 16.33 -1.06
N THR A 64 -3.64 16.00 -0.10
CA THR A 64 -3.97 14.61 0.20
C THR A 64 -4.59 13.93 -1.01
N GLN A 65 -3.95 12.87 -1.49
CA GLN A 65 -4.44 12.00 -2.56
C GLN A 65 -5.14 10.78 -1.97
N TYR A 66 -4.50 10.13 -1.01
CA TYR A 66 -5.01 8.93 -0.35
C TYR A 66 -4.84 9.00 1.16
N ARG A 67 -5.74 8.34 1.88
CA ARG A 67 -5.59 8.05 3.31
C ARG A 67 -6.03 6.63 3.60
N LEU A 68 -5.15 5.83 4.18
CA LEU A 68 -5.43 4.49 4.66
C LEU A 68 -5.40 4.49 6.19
N THR A 69 -6.43 3.89 6.78
CA THR A 69 -6.60 3.77 8.23
C THR A 69 -6.97 2.34 8.59
N ALA A 70 -6.61 1.89 9.79
CA ALA A 70 -6.99 0.59 10.32
C ALA A 70 -7.02 0.62 11.86
N ALA A 71 -7.84 -0.24 12.47
CA ALA A 71 -7.83 -0.38 13.93
C ALA A 71 -6.53 -1.01 14.44
N LYS A 72 -5.96 -1.93 13.66
CA LYS A 72 -4.67 -2.56 13.93
C LYS A 72 -3.94 -2.87 12.63
N LEU A 73 -2.62 -2.70 12.66
CA LEU A 73 -1.67 -3.11 11.62
C LEU A 73 -0.66 -4.08 12.23
N ILE A 74 -0.33 -5.16 11.53
CA ILE A 74 0.74 -6.11 11.89
C ILE A 74 1.61 -6.30 10.65
N HIS A 75 2.91 -6.01 10.75
CA HIS A 75 3.85 -6.19 9.64
C HIS A 75 4.61 -7.50 9.76
N TYR A 76 5.03 -8.04 8.62
CA TYR A 76 5.87 -9.23 8.53
C TYR A 76 7.06 -8.98 7.60
N GLU A 77 8.27 -9.20 8.12
CA GLU A 77 9.52 -8.92 7.42
C GLU A 77 9.83 -9.90 6.27
N ASP A 78 9.22 -11.09 6.31
CA ASP A 78 9.44 -12.16 5.32
C ASP A 78 8.74 -11.90 3.99
N THR A 79 7.54 -11.30 4.04
CA THR A 79 6.74 -10.95 2.85
C THR A 79 6.71 -9.45 2.57
N GLU A 80 7.26 -8.63 3.46
CA GLU A 80 7.15 -7.16 3.44
C GLU A 80 5.69 -6.69 3.41
N SER A 81 4.75 -7.50 3.88
CA SER A 81 3.32 -7.20 3.88
C SER A 81 2.83 -6.86 5.28
N SER A 82 1.70 -6.15 5.35
CA SER A 82 1.03 -5.89 6.62
C SER A 82 -0.43 -6.33 6.58
N ASP A 83 -0.87 -6.99 7.64
CA ASP A 83 -2.27 -7.30 7.90
C ASP A 83 -2.97 -6.12 8.55
N LEU A 84 -4.19 -5.82 8.11
CA LEU A 84 -5.01 -4.71 8.57
C LEU A 84 -6.32 -5.23 9.17
N THR A 85 -6.66 -4.74 10.36
CA THR A 85 -7.96 -4.98 11.00
C THR A 85 -8.88 -3.79 10.77
N THR A 86 -10.09 -4.06 10.27
CA THR A 86 -11.11 -3.05 9.90
C THR A 86 -10.53 -1.88 9.11
N PRO A 87 -9.86 -2.13 7.97
CA PRO A 87 -9.27 -1.06 7.17
C PRO A 87 -10.33 -0.16 6.52
N ALA A 88 -10.00 1.11 6.38
CA ALA A 88 -10.72 2.06 5.57
C ALA A 88 -9.73 2.92 4.76
N MET A 89 -9.92 2.99 3.44
CA MET A 89 -9.14 3.84 2.55
C MET A 89 -10.03 4.92 1.93
N ARG A 90 -9.52 6.14 1.80
CA ARG A 90 -10.21 7.27 1.18
C ARG A 90 -9.36 7.84 0.07
N ALA A 91 -9.94 7.98 -1.11
CA ALA A 91 -9.36 8.65 -2.26
C ALA A 91 -9.95 10.05 -2.40
N PHE A 92 -9.08 11.04 -2.55
CA PHE A 92 -9.43 12.44 -2.67
C PHE A 92 -8.98 12.94 -4.03
N GLN A 93 -9.89 13.56 -4.77
CA GLN A 93 -9.59 14.21 -6.04
C GLN A 93 -10.22 15.60 -6.05
N PRO A 94 -9.49 16.65 -6.49
CA PRO A 94 -10.04 18.00 -6.56
C PRO A 94 -11.34 18.05 -7.37
N GLY A 95 -12.36 18.71 -6.81
CA GLY A 95 -13.67 18.91 -7.46
C GLY A 95 -14.50 17.63 -7.66
N LYS A 96 -14.07 16.48 -7.13
CA LYS A 96 -14.77 15.20 -7.28
C LYS A 96 -15.25 14.65 -5.93
N PRO A 97 -16.34 13.87 -5.91
CA PRO A 97 -16.78 13.21 -4.69
C PRO A 97 -15.73 12.23 -4.18
N VAL A 98 -15.56 12.18 -2.85
CA VAL A 98 -14.65 11.26 -2.17
C VAL A 98 -15.10 9.81 -2.42
N VAL A 99 -14.14 8.94 -2.70
CA VAL A 99 -14.34 7.49 -2.76
C VAL A 99 -13.79 6.89 -1.47
N THR A 100 -14.60 6.09 -0.78
CA THR A 100 -14.23 5.41 0.45
C THR A 100 -14.35 3.91 0.23
N THR A 101 -13.31 3.16 0.60
CA THR A 101 -13.35 1.70 0.62
C THR A 101 -13.17 1.20 2.04
N THR A 102 -13.90 0.16 2.42
CA THR A 102 -13.88 -0.41 3.78
C THR A 102 -13.99 -1.92 3.71
N ALA A 103 -13.45 -2.62 4.70
CA ALA A 103 -13.63 -4.06 4.87
C ALA A 103 -13.42 -4.47 6.33
N LYS A 104 -13.65 -5.75 6.66
CA LYS A 104 -13.35 -6.29 8.00
C LYS A 104 -11.87 -6.63 8.16
N ARG A 105 -11.23 -7.11 7.09
CA ARG A 105 -9.80 -7.41 7.04
C ARG A 105 -9.19 -6.83 5.78
N GLY A 106 -7.87 -6.64 5.78
CA GLY A 106 -7.15 -6.30 4.57
C GLY A 106 -5.67 -6.65 4.69
N THR A 107 -4.98 -6.61 3.56
CA THR A 107 -3.53 -6.71 3.49
C THR A 107 -2.99 -5.59 2.62
N VAL A 108 -1.79 -5.13 2.94
CA VAL A 108 -1.09 -4.10 2.16
C VAL A 108 0.35 -4.55 1.94
N ASN A 109 0.87 -4.32 0.73
CA ASN A 109 2.28 -4.60 0.41
C ASN A 109 3.21 -3.49 0.93
N GLY A 110 4.52 -3.73 0.89
CA GLY A 110 5.51 -2.87 1.55
C GLY A 110 5.55 -1.42 1.08
N ASP A 111 5.21 -1.16 -0.19
CA ASP A 111 5.16 0.18 -0.77
C ASP A 111 3.74 0.77 -0.82
N VAL A 112 2.74 0.06 -0.27
CA VAL A 112 1.33 0.46 -0.23
C VAL A 112 0.69 0.60 -1.63
N SER A 113 1.35 0.13 -2.69
CA SER A 113 0.81 0.21 -4.06
C SER A 113 -0.37 -0.73 -4.31
N ILE A 114 -0.49 -1.81 -3.51
CA ILE A 114 -1.58 -2.78 -3.58
C ILE A 114 -2.21 -2.96 -2.20
N VAL A 115 -3.52 -2.71 -2.14
CA VAL A 115 -4.34 -2.97 -0.94
C VAL A 115 -5.41 -3.99 -1.30
N ASP A 116 -5.38 -5.14 -0.63
CA ASP A 116 -6.44 -6.14 -0.72
C ASP A 116 -7.38 -5.99 0.49
N LEU A 117 -8.68 -6.01 0.24
CA LEU A 117 -9.74 -5.81 1.22
C LEU A 117 -10.65 -7.04 1.23
N TYR A 118 -10.82 -7.66 2.39
CA TYR A 118 -11.52 -8.94 2.56
C TYR A 118 -12.68 -8.84 3.54
N ASP A 119 -13.71 -9.63 3.26
CA ASP A 119 -14.93 -9.82 4.05
C ASP A 119 -15.73 -8.52 4.24
N ASP A 120 -16.93 -8.48 3.63
CA ASP A 120 -17.76 -7.27 3.54
C ASP A 120 -17.01 -6.06 2.98
N ALA A 121 -16.26 -6.31 1.90
CA ALA A 121 -15.54 -5.27 1.18
C ALA A 121 -16.55 -4.37 0.45
N ARG A 122 -16.47 -3.07 0.70
CA ARG A 122 -17.38 -2.06 0.16
C ARG A 122 -16.61 -0.90 -0.43
N ILE A 123 -17.05 -0.43 -1.58
CA ILE A 123 -16.66 0.83 -2.21
C ILE A 123 -17.86 1.76 -2.17
N LEU A 124 -17.66 3.00 -1.76
CA LEU A 124 -18.67 4.04 -1.72
C LEU A 124 -18.11 5.33 -2.32
N ARG A 125 -18.69 5.77 -3.43
CA ARG A 125 -18.50 7.13 -3.95
C ARG A 125 -19.69 7.98 -3.53
N ALA A 126 -19.43 9.05 -2.79
CA ALA A 126 -20.45 10.00 -2.39
C ALA A 126 -21.17 10.62 -3.61
N ALA A 127 -22.39 11.09 -3.43
CA ALA A 127 -23.08 11.90 -4.43
C ALA A 127 -22.38 13.25 -4.62
N GLY A 128 -22.47 13.84 -5.81
CA GLY A 128 -21.97 15.19 -6.06
C GLY A 128 -22.04 15.60 -7.52
N GLY A 129 -22.12 16.91 -7.80
CA GLY A 129 -22.15 17.43 -9.17
C GLY A 129 -23.34 16.96 -10.02
N GLY A 130 -24.44 16.50 -9.40
CA GLY A 130 -25.57 15.90 -10.09
C GLY A 130 -25.45 14.38 -10.30
N ASP A 131 -24.30 13.78 -9.98
CA ASP A 131 -24.14 12.32 -9.96
C ASP A 131 -24.69 11.74 -8.65
N PRO A 132 -25.54 10.70 -8.72
CA PRO A 132 -25.99 9.99 -7.54
C PRO A 132 -24.84 9.20 -6.90
N GLN A 133 -25.03 8.89 -5.62
CA GLN A 133 -24.15 7.99 -4.88
C GLN A 133 -24.00 6.66 -5.65
N MET A 134 -22.78 6.12 -5.61
CA MET A 134 -22.48 4.80 -6.13
C MET A 134 -21.85 3.94 -5.04
N GLN A 135 -22.29 2.69 -4.94
CA GLN A 135 -21.79 1.70 -4.01
C GLN A 135 -21.52 0.39 -4.74
N ALA A 136 -20.41 -0.27 -4.42
CA ALA A 136 -20.13 -1.63 -4.84
C ALA A 136 -19.81 -2.48 -3.61
N ASP A 137 -20.46 -3.64 -3.47
CA ASP A 137 -20.25 -4.60 -2.38
C ASP A 137 -19.74 -5.92 -2.96
N SER A 138 -18.71 -6.49 -2.34
CA SER A 138 -18.11 -7.77 -2.69
C SER A 138 -17.51 -8.44 -1.45
N GLN A 139 -17.03 -9.67 -1.60
CA GLN A 139 -16.24 -10.35 -0.56
C GLN A 139 -14.75 -10.00 -0.63
N HIS A 140 -14.30 -9.46 -1.76
CA HIS A 140 -12.91 -9.06 -1.96
C HIS A 140 -12.83 -7.85 -2.89
N PHE A 141 -11.94 -6.90 -2.60
CA PHE A 141 -11.50 -5.90 -3.58
C PHE A 141 -9.98 -5.74 -3.52
N ARG A 142 -9.33 -5.74 -4.68
CA ARG A 142 -7.94 -5.34 -4.87
C ARG A 142 -7.89 -3.91 -5.39
N ILE A 143 -7.14 -3.05 -4.72
CA ILE A 143 -6.92 -1.65 -5.07
C ILE A 143 -5.48 -1.50 -5.53
N PHE A 144 -5.30 -1.01 -6.76
CA PHE A 144 -4.02 -0.56 -7.29
C PHE A 144 -3.98 0.96 -7.12
N VAL A 145 -3.25 1.41 -6.09
CA VAL A 145 -3.26 2.81 -5.65
C VAL A 145 -2.70 3.73 -6.73
N ASN A 146 -1.59 3.34 -7.33
CA ASN A 146 -0.88 4.11 -8.36
C ASN A 146 -1.64 4.19 -9.70
N ASP A 147 -2.45 3.16 -10.01
CA ASP A 147 -3.18 3.07 -11.28
C ASP A 147 -4.61 3.63 -11.17
N ASP A 148 -5.06 4.00 -9.97
CA ASP A 148 -6.44 4.44 -9.70
C ASP A 148 -7.47 3.35 -10.11
N VAL A 149 -7.10 2.07 -9.98
CA VAL A 149 -7.92 0.92 -10.37
C VAL A 149 -8.35 0.11 -9.15
N ILE A 150 -9.63 -0.27 -9.13
CA ILE A 150 -10.17 -1.21 -8.15
C ILE A 150 -10.77 -2.39 -8.92
N GLN A 151 -10.45 -3.61 -8.53
CA GLN A 151 -11.00 -4.80 -9.15
C GLN A 151 -11.40 -5.86 -8.13
N THR A 152 -12.23 -6.79 -8.57
CA THR A 152 -12.59 -7.99 -7.83
C THR A 152 -12.83 -9.12 -8.80
N GLU A 153 -12.38 -10.30 -8.43
CA GLU A 153 -12.69 -11.59 -9.07
C GLU A 153 -13.91 -12.28 -8.43
N LYS A 154 -14.52 -11.64 -7.41
CA LYS A 154 -15.69 -12.17 -6.70
C LYS A 154 -16.98 -11.53 -7.23
N PRO A 155 -18.13 -12.19 -7.00
CA PRO A 155 -19.43 -11.59 -7.32
C PRO A 155 -19.57 -10.21 -6.70
N VAL A 156 -20.07 -9.26 -7.47
CA VAL A 156 -20.24 -7.86 -7.05
C VAL A 156 -21.69 -7.44 -7.18
N LYS A 157 -22.15 -6.65 -6.21
CA LYS A 157 -23.39 -5.89 -6.28
C LYS A 157 -23.07 -4.42 -6.41
N LEU A 158 -23.44 -3.81 -7.53
CA LEU A 158 -23.27 -2.40 -7.81
C LEU A 158 -24.61 -1.67 -7.72
N GLN A 159 -24.67 -0.60 -6.96
CA GLN A 159 -25.81 0.29 -6.88
C GLN A 159 -25.37 1.71 -7.26
N ARG A 160 -26.10 2.37 -8.17
CA ARG A 160 -25.93 3.78 -8.50
C ARG A 160 -27.30 4.44 -8.46
N GLY A 161 -27.55 5.29 -7.47
CA GLY A 161 -28.89 5.85 -7.26
C GLY A 161 -29.94 4.76 -7.03
N LEU A 162 -30.94 4.72 -7.92
CA LEU A 162 -32.00 3.71 -7.93
C LEU A 162 -31.64 2.50 -8.81
N SER A 163 -30.58 2.61 -9.60
CA SER A 163 -30.11 1.54 -10.47
C SER A 163 -29.31 0.49 -9.70
N LEU A 164 -29.55 -0.78 -10.01
CA LEU A 164 -28.90 -1.92 -9.36
C LEU A 164 -28.40 -2.90 -10.42
N VAL A 165 -27.15 -3.35 -10.29
CA VAL A 165 -26.53 -4.34 -11.17
C VAL A 165 -25.79 -5.36 -10.32
N ASN A 166 -25.90 -6.64 -10.68
CA ASN A 166 -25.13 -7.73 -10.11
C ASN A 166 -24.29 -8.38 -11.21
N ALA A 167 -23.07 -8.77 -10.89
CA ALA A 167 -22.17 -9.51 -11.77
C ALA A 167 -21.56 -10.69 -11.01
N THR A 168 -21.41 -11.84 -11.66
CA THR A 168 -20.98 -13.08 -10.99
C THR A 168 -19.47 -13.27 -10.97
N ASP A 169 -18.75 -12.77 -11.97
CA ASP A 169 -17.34 -13.15 -12.20
C ASP A 169 -16.38 -12.00 -11.95
N GLY A 170 -16.89 -10.88 -11.43
CA GLY A 170 -16.07 -9.76 -10.99
C GLY A 170 -16.46 -8.40 -11.55
N MET A 171 -15.58 -7.45 -11.26
CA MET A 171 -15.67 -6.07 -11.69
C MET A 171 -14.28 -5.47 -11.79
N LYS A 172 -14.10 -4.53 -12.71
CA LYS A 172 -12.99 -3.59 -12.72
C LYS A 172 -13.53 -2.17 -12.82
N TYR A 173 -13.05 -1.28 -11.97
CA TYR A 173 -13.35 0.14 -11.99
C TYR A 173 -12.07 0.93 -12.15
N ASN A 174 -12.01 1.75 -13.19
CA ASN A 174 -10.94 2.71 -13.38
C ASN A 174 -11.45 4.11 -13.01
N ASN A 175 -10.86 4.71 -11.97
CA ASN A 175 -11.32 5.98 -11.44
C ASN A 175 -10.85 7.20 -12.29
N VAL A 176 -9.80 7.04 -13.09
CA VAL A 176 -9.32 8.05 -14.05
C VAL A 176 -10.31 8.17 -15.22
N THR A 177 -10.62 7.06 -15.88
CA THR A 177 -11.51 7.03 -17.06
C THR A 177 -12.99 6.99 -16.70
N ARG A 178 -13.32 6.72 -15.43
CA ARG A 178 -14.69 6.52 -14.92
C ARG A 178 -15.42 5.34 -15.55
N VAL A 179 -14.68 4.36 -16.07
CA VAL A 179 -15.25 3.15 -16.69
C VAL A 179 -15.39 2.05 -15.64
N ILE A 180 -16.56 1.41 -15.62
CA ILE A 180 -16.82 0.17 -14.88
C ILE A 180 -17.04 -0.95 -15.89
N GLU A 181 -16.25 -2.01 -15.74
CA GLU A 181 -16.38 -3.26 -16.45
C GLU A 181 -16.93 -4.31 -15.48
N LEU A 182 -17.94 -5.06 -15.89
CA LEU A 182 -18.57 -6.12 -15.11
C LEU A 182 -18.45 -7.42 -15.88
N TYR A 183 -18.13 -8.51 -15.19
CA TYR A 183 -17.81 -9.79 -15.82
C TYR A 183 -18.79 -10.91 -15.43
N GLY A 184 -18.94 -11.89 -16.30
CA GLY A 184 -19.82 -13.06 -16.09
C GLY A 184 -21.29 -12.78 -16.42
N ASN A 185 -22.19 -13.34 -15.61
CA ASN A 185 -23.62 -13.15 -15.78
C ASN A 185 -24.06 -11.82 -15.14
N VAL A 186 -24.11 -10.77 -15.95
CA VAL A 186 -24.47 -9.43 -15.52
C VAL A 186 -25.99 -9.22 -15.64
N ARG A 187 -26.65 -8.90 -14.53
CA ARG A 187 -28.09 -8.61 -14.47
C ARG A 187 -28.36 -7.36 -13.66
N GLY A 188 -29.19 -6.47 -14.18
CA GLY A 188 -29.52 -5.25 -13.47
C GLY A 188 -30.76 -4.54 -13.98
N THR A 189 -31.21 -3.58 -13.19
CA THR A 189 -32.29 -2.65 -13.49
C THR A 189 -31.71 -1.24 -13.50
N ILE A 190 -31.90 -0.51 -14.60
CA ILE A 190 -31.44 0.87 -14.73
C ILE A 190 -32.65 1.80 -14.58
N ALA A 191 -32.57 2.72 -13.63
CA ALA A 191 -33.60 3.73 -13.45
C ALA A 191 -33.43 4.85 -14.49
N ALA A 192 -34.54 5.31 -15.08
CA ALA A 192 -34.52 6.34 -16.12
C ALA A 192 -33.86 7.65 -15.66
N SER A 193 -34.05 8.02 -14.38
CA SER A 193 -33.43 9.20 -13.76
C SER A 193 -31.89 9.12 -13.72
N ASP A 194 -31.35 7.91 -13.64
CA ASP A 194 -29.92 7.68 -13.52
C ASP A 194 -29.25 7.57 -14.89
N ALA A 195 -29.99 7.18 -15.92
CA ALA A 195 -29.53 7.13 -17.31
C ALA A 195 -29.41 8.52 -17.96
N SER A 196 -30.20 9.50 -17.52
CA SER A 196 -30.29 10.84 -18.12
C SER A 196 -29.23 11.85 -17.67
N GLY A 197 -28.23 11.43 -16.88
CA GLY A 197 -27.23 12.30 -16.24
C GLY A 197 -26.28 13.09 -17.16
N GLY A 198 -26.52 13.14 -18.48
CA GLY A 198 -25.67 13.82 -19.47
C GLY A 198 -26.38 14.85 -20.37
N SER A 199 -27.69 15.11 -20.20
CA SER A 199 -28.39 16.10 -21.05
C SER A 199 -29.30 17.00 -20.22
N LYS A 200 -28.73 18.09 -19.70
CA LYS A 200 -29.50 19.32 -19.52
C LYS A 200 -29.02 20.29 -20.58
N GLY A 201 -29.72 20.28 -21.71
CA GLY A 201 -29.58 21.29 -22.76
C GLY A 201 -29.83 22.69 -22.20
N GLN A 202 -28.96 23.61 -22.59
CA GLN A 202 -29.08 25.05 -22.41
C GLN A 202 -30.43 25.53 -22.97
N PRO A 203 -31.24 26.31 -22.21
CA PRO A 203 -32.34 27.04 -22.82
C PRO A 203 -31.79 28.17 -23.69
N LYS A 204 -32.44 28.38 -24.85
CA LYS A 204 -32.17 29.45 -25.81
C LYS A 204 -32.44 30.83 -25.21
#